data_AF-A0A958XNY7-F1
#
_entry.id   AF-A0A958XNY7-F1
#
_cell.length_a   1.000
_cell.length_b   1.000
_cell.length_c   1.000
_cell.angle_alpha   90.00
_cell.angle_beta   90.00
_cell.angle_gamma   90.00
#
_symmetry.space_group_name_H-M   'P 1'
#
loop_
_entity.id
_entity.type
_entity.pdbx_description
1 polymer ?
#
loop_
_entity_poly.entity_id
_entity_poly.type
_entity_poly.pdbx_seq_one_letter_code
_entity_poly.pdbx_strand_id
1 'polypeptide(L)' 'MRYLVTTNTDTPFYTAWFDPENHWSEGMVVYDLIGGTYTTDGYIWLEIEKDAL' A
#
# COMPACT_ATOMS: atom_id res chain seq x y z
N MET A 1 4.02 9.44 8.61
CA MET A 1 3.84 8.05 8.13
C MET A 1 3.06 8.13 6.84
N ARG A 2 3.56 7.54 5.75
CA ARG A 2 2.99 7.71 4.40
C ARG A 2 2.25 6.46 3.94
N TYR A 3 2.84 5.30 4.19
CA TYR A 3 2.33 4.03 3.68
C TYR A 3 1.73 3.19 4.80
N LEU A 4 0.59 2.55 4.51
CA LEU A 4 0.07 1.40 5.25
C LEU A 4 0.34 0.15 4.41
N VAL A 5 0.92 -0.87 5.03
CA VAL A 5 1.18 -2.15 4.40
C VAL A 5 0.33 -3.22 5.07
N THR A 6 -0.41 -3.98 4.27
CA THR A 6 -1.14 -5.18 4.72
C THR A 6 -0.64 -6.39 3.95
N THR A 7 -0.63 -7.54 4.62
CA THR A 7 -0.25 -8.82 4.02
C THR A 7 -1.13 -9.93 4.58
N ASN A 8 -1.06 -11.12 4.00
CA ASN A 8 -1.74 -12.29 4.52
C ASN A 8 -0.97 -12.99 5.67
N THR A 9 0.30 -12.67 5.86
CA THR A 9 1.20 -13.37 6.80
C THR A 9 1.48 -12.58 8.06
N ASP A 10 1.53 -11.26 7.95
CA ASP A 10 1.96 -10.36 9.00
C ASP A 10 0.87 -9.34 9.35
N THR A 11 0.90 -8.87 10.60
CA THR A 11 0.00 -7.81 11.06
C THR A 11 0.24 -6.52 10.27
N PRO A 12 -0.82 -5.76 9.92
CA PRO A 12 -0.68 -4.47 9.26
C PRO A 12 0.27 -3.51 9.99
N PHE A 13 1.07 -2.77 9.23
CA PHE A 13 2.00 -1.80 9.81
C PHE A 13 2.14 -0.54 8.96
N TYR A 14 2.55 0.56 9.61
CA TYR A 14 2.84 1.82 8.97
C TYR A 14 4.34 1.98 8.69
N THR A 15 4.67 2.56 7.54
CA THR A 15 6.05 2.97 7.23
C THR A 15 6.10 4.37 6.60
N ALA A 16 7.21 5.06 6.80
CA ALA A 16 7.50 6.33 6.12
C ALA A 16 8.13 6.11 4.73
N TRP A 17 8.68 4.92 4.49
CA TRP A 17 9.42 4.61 3.28
C TRP A 17 9.00 3.24 2.75
N PHE A 18 8.62 3.20 1.48
CA PHE A 18 8.30 1.99 0.73
C PHE A 18 8.88 2.14 -0.67
N ASP A 19 9.50 1.07 -1.15
CA ASP A 19 10.10 0.98 -2.48
C ASP A 19 9.54 -0.30 -3.12
N PRO A 20 8.68 -0.20 -4.15
CA PRO A 20 8.02 -1.37 -4.69
C PRO A 20 8.97 -2.42 -5.28
N GLU A 21 10.12 -2.00 -5.82
CA GLU A 21 11.07 -2.94 -6.43
C GLU A 21 11.81 -3.79 -5.39
N ASN A 22 12.00 -3.25 -4.18
CA ASN A 22 12.80 -3.89 -3.12
C ASN A 22 11.98 -4.41 -1.95
N HIS A 23 10.78 -3.87 -1.71
CA HIS A 23 9.99 -4.15 -0.51
C HIS A 23 8.63 -4.79 -0.79
N TRP A 24 8.20 -4.88 -2.06
CA TRP A 24 6.97 -5.61 -2.38
C TRP A 24 7.19 -7.12 -2.36
N SER A 25 6.15 -7.87 -2.00
CA SER A 25 6.12 -9.33 -2.04
C SER A 25 4.70 -9.81 -2.33
N GLU A 26 4.58 -11.02 -2.87
CA GLU A 26 3.28 -11.60 -3.24
C GLU A 26 2.32 -11.63 -2.04
N GLY A 27 1.08 -11.17 -2.26
CA GLY A 27 0.07 -11.09 -1.21
C GLY A 27 0.15 -9.83 -0.33
N MET A 28 1.03 -8.88 -0.66
CA MET A 28 1.08 -7.56 -0.03
C MET A 28 0.19 -6.55 -0.75
N VAL A 29 -0.56 -5.76 0.02
CA VAL A 29 -1.24 -4.55 -0.46
C VAL A 29 -0.62 -3.35 0.23
N VAL A 30 -0.26 -2.33 -0.56
CA VAL A 30 0.38 -1.12 -0.07
C VAL A 30 -0.47 0.08 -0.41
N TYR A 31 -0.81 0.87 0.61
CA TYR A 31 -1.63 2.07 0.49
C TYR A 31 -0.74 3.29 0.74
N ASP A 32 -0.61 4.19 -0.23
CA ASP A 32 -0.05 5.52 -0.05
C ASP A 32 -1.16 6.48 0.40
N LEU A 33 -1.21 6.73 1.70
CA LEU A 33 -2.26 7.53 2.33
C LEU A 33 -2.13 9.03 2.02
N ILE A 34 -0.95 9.49 1.57
CA ILE A 34 -0.74 10.88 1.16
C ILE A 34 -1.15 11.05 -0.30
N GLY A 35 -0.75 10.10 -1.15
CA GLY A 35 -1.12 10.08 -2.57
C GLY A 35 -2.58 9.70 -2.83
N GLY A 36 -3.23 9.02 -1.88
CA GLY A 36 -4.57 8.48 -2.06
C GLY A 36 -4.59 7.34 -3.07
N THR A 37 -3.53 6.53 -3.11
CA THR A 37 -3.39 5.41 -4.05
C THR A 37 -3.02 4.12 -3.34
N TYR A 38 -3.22 2.98 -3.99
CA TYR A 38 -2.81 1.67 -3.49
C TYR A 38 -2.31 0.77 -4.62
N THR A 39 -1.50 -0.22 -4.28
CA THR A 39 -1.04 -1.27 -5.20
C THR A 39 -1.19 -2.65 -4.57
N THR A 40 -1.55 -3.64 -5.39
CA THR A 40 -1.65 -5.05 -5.01
C THR A 40 -0.61 -5.93 -5.69
N ASP A 41 0.15 -5.37 -6.63
CA ASP A 41 1.14 -6.07 -7.45
C ASP A 41 2.54 -5.42 -7.38
N GLY A 42 2.67 -4.28 -6.70
CA GLY A 42 3.91 -3.52 -6.60
C GLY A 42 4.21 -2.67 -7.83
N TYR A 43 3.44 -2.77 -8.91
CA TYR A 43 3.72 -2.10 -10.17
C TYR A 43 2.65 -1.07 -10.53
N ILE A 44 1.38 -1.46 -10.43
CA ILE A 44 0.23 -0.62 -10.78
C ILE A 44 -0.33 0.01 -9.51
N TRP A 45 -0.42 1.34 -9.52
CA TRP A 45 -1.03 2.13 -8.47
C TRP A 45 -2.40 2.61 -8.91
N LEU A 46 -3.42 2.27 -8.14
CA LEU A 46 -4.81 2.63 -8.36
C LEU A 46 -5.24 3.68 -7.34
N GLU A 47 -6.19 4.54 -7.69
CA GLU A 47 -6.75 5.51 -6.73
C GLU A 47 -7.59 4.81 -5.66
N ILE A 48 -7.47 5.27 -4.42
CA ILE A 48 -8.34 4.84 -3.32
C ILE A 48 -9.69 5.54 -3.52
N GLU A 49 -10.74 4.75 -3.65
CA GLU A 49 -12.10 5.25 -3.71
C GLU A 49 -12.44 6.02 -2.43
N LYS A 50 -13.03 7.21 -2.61
CA LYS A 50 -13.58 8.00 -1.51
C LYS A 50 -15.09 7.87 -1.56
N ASP A 51 -15.66 7.39 -0.48
CA ASP A 51 -17.11 7.40 -0.32
C ASP A 51 -17.63 8.85 -0.39
N ALA A 52 -18.84 9.00 -0.91
CA ALA A 52 -19.46 10.30 -1.18
C ALA A 52 -20.36 10.81 -0.03
N LEU A 53 -20.27 10.17 1.15
CA LEU A 53 -21.05 10.50 2.34
C LEU A 53 -20.55 11.74 3.10
#